data_AF-A0A0G4HXQ7-F1
#
_entry.id   AF-A0A0G4HXQ7-F1
#
_cell.length_a   1.000
_cell.length_b   1.000
_cell.length_c   1.000
_cell.angle_alpha   90.00
_cell.angle_beta   90.00
_cell.angle_gamma   90.00
#
_symmetry.space_group_name_H-M   'P 1'
#
loop_
_entity.id
_entity.type
_entity.pdbx_description
1 polymer ?
#
loop_
_entity_poly.entity_id
_entity_poly.type
_entity_poly.pdbx_seq_one_letter_code
_entity_poly.pdbx_strand_id
1 'polypeptide(L)'
;MYHYADKAGLVDSDEDEDASIGPGWIQWFCSLEGHEFFCEVDEEFLRDNFNLHGLRGRIRLYDQALDMVLKSEPPDDDEQTDPTFMEIYRDAADLYGLAHARFIITPRGLQAMREKFLRGQFGHCPRALCDRQTCLPVGLAEDLRTARVKLYCPKCQEVYLPKGSKGDVDGAFFGPSFPHLFLQAFSSLVPLDIPTPFVPRVFGFRINGKKSIVEGKLELGEYGRSTVSQYKPEGPSSEIRAAPPWSEKICAVQLNTMQQQQQQQQAEHILTSDPEEAAGVGDRPGGAGEGGSAAPPPVI
;
A
#
# COMPACT_ATOMS: atom_id res chain seq x y z
N MET A 1 50.70 44.11 30.49
CA MET A 1 50.61 43.49 29.15
C MET A 1 50.99 42.03 29.34
N TYR A 2 50.02 41.19 29.66
CA TYR A 2 50.24 39.78 29.96
C TYR A 2 50.20 39.01 28.63
N HIS A 3 51.34 38.49 28.19
CA HIS A 3 51.43 37.61 27.04
C HIS A 3 51.09 36.17 27.48
N TYR A 4 50.01 35.65 26.90
CA TYR A 4 49.50 34.31 27.06
C TYR A 4 50.42 33.29 26.37
N ALA A 5 50.63 32.16 27.03
CA ALA A 5 51.45 31.05 26.58
C ALA A 5 50.76 30.24 25.47
N ASP A 6 51.55 29.80 24.50
CA ASP A 6 51.23 28.79 23.50
C ASP A 6 50.79 27.46 24.16
N LYS A 7 49.66 26.93 23.69
CA LYS A 7 49.33 25.51 23.79
C LYS A 7 48.83 25.00 22.45
N ALA A 8 49.67 24.19 21.83
CA ALA A 8 49.28 23.27 20.77
C ALA A 8 48.23 22.28 21.30
N GLY A 9 47.10 22.19 20.61
CA GLY A 9 46.12 21.10 20.66
C GLY A 9 45.68 20.89 19.21
N LEU A 10 46.18 19.83 18.57
CA LEU A 10 45.48 18.57 18.39
C LEU A 10 44.24 18.75 17.52
N VAL A 11 44.41 18.30 16.27
CA VAL A 11 43.40 18.05 15.26
C VAL A 11 42.39 17.08 15.85
N ASP A 12 41.15 17.53 15.97
CA ASP A 12 39.99 16.67 16.15
C ASP A 12 39.08 16.97 14.96
N SER A 13 39.30 16.23 13.88
CA SER A 13 38.47 16.24 12.69
C SER A 13 37.57 15.02 12.76
N ASP A 14 36.65 15.05 13.72
CA ASP A 14 35.47 14.19 13.76
C ASP A 14 34.32 15.01 13.14
N GLU A 15 34.42 15.25 11.83
CA GLU A 15 33.25 15.53 11.00
C GLU A 15 32.73 14.19 10.50
N ASP A 16 32.14 13.42 11.43
CA ASP A 16 31.09 12.47 11.07
C ASP A 16 29.90 13.32 10.59
N GLU A 17 29.99 13.81 9.36
CA GLU A 17 28.81 14.16 8.57
C GLU A 17 28.03 12.85 8.39
N ASP A 18 27.22 12.51 9.38
CA ASP A 18 25.95 11.83 9.17
C ASP A 18 25.18 12.70 8.19
N ALA A 19 25.52 12.54 6.91
CA ALA A 19 24.70 12.97 5.81
C ALA A 19 23.39 12.23 6.02
N SER A 20 22.49 12.88 6.75
CA SER A 20 21.06 12.67 6.67
C SER A 20 20.71 12.87 5.19
N ILE A 21 20.89 11.80 4.40
CA ILE A 21 20.52 11.72 3.00
C ILE A 21 19.03 12.04 3.01
N GLY A 22 18.70 13.28 2.60
CA GLY A 22 17.34 13.74 2.53
C GLY A 22 16.51 12.84 1.62
N PRO A 23 15.18 12.94 1.66
CA PRO A 23 14.34 12.16 0.76
C PRO A 23 14.67 12.50 -0.69
N GLY A 24 15.06 11.52 -1.49
CA GLY A 24 15.25 11.71 -2.94
C GLY A 24 13.96 12.11 -3.65
N TRP A 25 14.05 12.50 -4.92
CA TRP A 25 12.92 13.03 -5.68
C TRP A 25 11.70 12.10 -5.67
N ILE A 26 11.90 10.78 -5.77
CA ILE A 26 10.83 9.77 -5.78
C ILE A 26 10.03 9.77 -4.48
N GLN A 27 10.73 9.74 -3.34
CA GLN A 27 10.12 9.76 -2.02
C GLN A 27 9.40 11.08 -1.77
N TRP A 28 10.04 12.21 -2.13
CA TRP A 28 9.43 13.53 -2.08
C TRP A 28 8.15 13.59 -2.91
N PHE A 29 8.20 13.17 -4.18
CA PHE A 29 7.05 13.18 -5.09
C PHE A 29 5.89 12.34 -4.56
N CYS A 30 6.16 11.16 -4.02
CA CYS A 30 5.12 10.29 -3.44
C CYS A 30 4.54 10.82 -2.12
N SER A 31 5.26 11.72 -1.44
CA SER A 31 4.81 12.36 -0.20
C SER A 31 3.92 13.58 -0.41
N LEU A 32 3.87 14.12 -1.63
CA LEU A 32 3.05 15.29 -1.97
C LEU A 32 1.56 15.05 -1.74
N GLU A 33 0.84 16.10 -1.35
CA GLU A 33 -0.61 16.05 -1.20
C GLU A 33 -1.28 15.68 -2.54
N GLY A 34 -2.15 14.65 -2.52
CA GLY A 34 -2.81 14.11 -3.72
C GLY A 34 -2.07 12.93 -4.35
N HIS A 35 -0.82 12.66 -3.97
CA HIS A 35 0.00 11.57 -4.51
C HIS A 35 -0.04 10.28 -3.68
N GLU A 36 -0.97 10.17 -2.73
CA GLU A 36 -1.00 9.06 -1.78
C GLU A 36 -1.31 7.69 -2.42
N PHE A 37 -1.74 7.67 -3.68
CA PHE A 37 -1.96 6.43 -4.44
C PHE A 37 -0.68 5.85 -5.03
N PHE A 38 0.38 6.65 -5.19
CA PHE A 38 1.65 6.15 -5.71
C PHE A 38 2.35 5.24 -4.69
N CYS A 39 3.05 4.23 -5.20
CA CYS A 39 4.19 3.64 -4.50
C CYS A 39 5.49 4.20 -5.07
N GLU A 40 6.56 4.08 -4.29
CA GLU A 40 7.91 4.44 -4.74
C GLU A 40 8.38 3.37 -5.73
N VAL A 41 8.81 3.79 -6.93
CA VAL A 41 9.37 2.91 -7.95
C VAL A 41 10.85 2.74 -7.70
N ASP A 42 11.35 1.50 -7.72
CA ASP A 42 12.79 1.22 -7.56
C ASP A 42 13.62 1.99 -8.59
N GLU A 43 14.70 2.65 -8.16
CA GLU A 43 15.62 3.31 -9.09
C GLU A 43 16.24 2.34 -10.11
N GLU A 44 16.51 1.09 -9.69
CA GLU A 44 16.99 0.03 -10.58
C GLU A 44 16.03 -0.21 -11.75
N PHE A 45 14.72 -0.16 -11.50
CA PHE A 45 13.69 -0.31 -12.52
C PHE A 45 13.72 0.85 -13.53
N LEU A 46 13.91 2.07 -13.04
CA LEU A 46 13.97 3.30 -13.86
C LEU A 46 15.27 3.41 -14.66
N ARG A 47 16.39 2.87 -14.14
CA ARG A 47 17.69 2.88 -14.84
C ARG A 47 17.75 1.85 -15.99
N ASP A 48 16.88 0.84 -15.97
CA ASP A 48 16.79 -0.13 -17.06
C ASP A 48 15.95 0.39 -18.23
N ASN A 49 16.63 0.69 -19.34
CA ASN A 49 16.04 1.17 -20.58
C ASN A 49 14.97 0.24 -21.17
N PHE A 50 15.00 -1.06 -20.89
CA PHE A 50 13.98 -2.00 -21.36
C PHE A 50 12.63 -1.69 -20.71
N ASN A 51 12.61 -1.37 -19.42
CA ASN A 51 11.39 -1.05 -18.68
C ASN A 51 10.75 0.27 -19.15
N LEU A 52 11.57 1.21 -19.64
CA LEU A 52 11.12 2.52 -20.13
C LEU A 52 10.94 2.57 -21.66
N HIS A 53 11.02 1.42 -22.34
CA HIS A 53 10.90 1.34 -23.79
C HIS A 53 9.63 2.03 -24.32
N GLY A 54 9.77 2.85 -25.37
CA GLY A 54 8.66 3.57 -26.00
C GLY A 54 8.21 4.85 -25.27
N LEU A 55 8.71 5.14 -24.05
CA LEU A 55 8.37 6.38 -23.34
C LEU A 55 9.17 7.60 -23.87
N ARG A 56 10.38 7.38 -24.39
CA ARG A 56 11.22 8.44 -24.94
C ARG A 56 10.55 9.27 -26.04
N GLY A 57 9.68 8.67 -26.85
CA GLY A 57 8.91 9.38 -27.88
C GLY A 57 7.66 10.10 -27.37
N ARG A 58 7.26 9.85 -26.11
CA ARG A 58 6.07 10.45 -25.48
C ARG A 58 6.39 11.66 -24.62
N ILE A 59 7.64 11.78 -24.15
CA ILE A 59 8.12 12.85 -23.26
C ILE A 59 9.04 13.79 -24.06
N ARG A 60 8.88 15.11 -23.94
CA ARG A 60 9.60 16.08 -24.77
C ARG A 60 11.06 16.22 -24.32
N LEU A 61 11.27 16.39 -23.02
CA LEU A 61 12.58 16.58 -22.38
C LEU A 61 12.99 15.29 -21.64
N TYR A 62 12.86 14.13 -22.30
CA TYR A 62 13.02 12.82 -21.66
C TYR A 62 14.30 12.67 -20.82
N ASP A 63 15.46 13.05 -21.35
CA ASP A 63 16.73 12.89 -20.63
C ASP A 63 16.75 13.76 -19.35
N GLN A 64 16.35 15.03 -19.46
CA GLN A 64 16.29 15.96 -18.32
C GLN A 64 15.24 15.52 -17.29
N ALA A 65 14.10 14.99 -17.76
CA ALA A 65 13.04 14.45 -16.93
C ALA A 65 13.52 13.22 -16.14
N LEU A 66 14.22 12.29 -16.80
CA LEU A 66 14.77 11.10 -16.16
C LEU A 66 15.86 11.47 -15.14
N ASP A 67 16.75 12.40 -15.50
CA ASP A 67 17.78 12.92 -14.60
C ASP A 67 17.16 13.56 -13.35
N MET A 68 16.07 14.32 -13.51
CA MET A 68 15.33 14.90 -12.38
C MET A 68 14.71 13.83 -11.48
N VAL A 69 14.05 12.82 -12.06
CA VAL A 69 13.41 11.73 -11.28
C VAL A 69 14.44 10.94 -10.46
N LEU A 70 15.67 10.81 -10.97
CA LEU A 70 16.76 10.08 -10.32
C LEU A 70 17.66 10.95 -9.43
N LYS A 71 17.30 12.22 -9.17
CA LYS A 71 18.03 13.07 -8.22
C LYS A 71 17.91 12.51 -6.79
N SER A 72 19.04 12.45 -6.10
CA SER A 72 19.13 12.06 -4.68
C SER A 72 18.54 13.09 -3.72
N GLU A 73 18.23 14.28 -4.21
CA GLU A 73 17.70 15.41 -3.43
C GLU A 73 16.45 15.97 -4.13
N PRO A 74 15.48 16.50 -3.36
CA PRO A 74 14.31 17.14 -3.94
C PRO A 74 14.71 18.48 -4.59
N PRO A 75 13.88 19.05 -5.46
CA PRO A 75 14.14 20.36 -6.03
C PRO A 75 14.12 21.46 -4.96
N ASP A 76 15.19 22.26 -4.89
CA ASP A 76 15.26 23.40 -3.99
C ASP A 76 14.24 24.49 -4.37
N ASP A 77 13.83 25.30 -3.39
CA ASP A 77 12.84 26.37 -3.59
C ASP A 77 13.25 27.36 -4.69
N ASP A 78 14.57 27.61 -4.84
CA ASP A 78 15.10 28.48 -5.89
C ASP A 78 14.95 27.84 -7.28
N GLU A 79 15.22 26.53 -7.42
CA GLU A 79 15.02 25.79 -8.68
C GLU A 79 13.55 25.85 -9.12
N GLN A 80 12.61 25.78 -8.17
CA GLN A 80 11.17 25.78 -8.45
C GLN A 80 10.66 27.10 -9.07
N THR A 81 11.40 28.20 -8.90
CA THR A 81 11.04 29.50 -9.49
C THR A 81 11.48 29.68 -10.95
N ASP A 82 12.33 28.79 -11.46
CA ASP A 82 12.78 28.83 -12.85
C ASP A 82 11.63 28.41 -13.80
N PRO A 83 11.25 29.23 -14.79
CA PRO A 83 10.29 28.84 -15.81
C PRO A 83 10.66 27.53 -16.54
N THR A 84 11.95 27.27 -16.73
CA THR A 84 12.48 26.06 -17.36
C THR A 84 12.24 24.84 -16.49
N PHE A 85 12.35 24.99 -15.16
CA PHE A 85 12.11 23.92 -14.21
C PHE A 85 10.67 23.40 -14.32
N MET A 86 9.68 24.28 -14.46
CA MET A 86 8.28 23.87 -14.57
C MET A 86 7.98 23.03 -15.82
N GLU A 87 8.71 23.23 -16.92
CA GLU A 87 8.60 22.38 -18.11
C GLU A 87 9.21 20.99 -17.86
N ILE A 88 10.42 20.94 -17.28
CA ILE A 88 11.10 19.68 -16.97
C ILE A 88 10.32 18.89 -15.91
N TYR A 89 9.83 19.56 -14.87
CA TYR A 89 9.04 18.94 -13.80
C TYR A 89 7.77 18.27 -14.32
N ARG A 90 7.07 18.92 -15.27
CA ARG A 90 5.88 18.33 -15.89
C ARG A 90 6.22 17.05 -16.64
N ASP A 91 7.30 17.08 -17.42
CA ASP A 91 7.77 15.92 -18.17
C ASP A 91 8.31 14.82 -17.22
N ALA A 92 8.93 15.18 -16.11
CA ALA A 92 9.39 14.27 -15.06
C ALA A 92 8.21 13.57 -14.36
N ALA A 93 7.17 14.32 -13.98
CA ALA A 93 5.95 13.77 -13.40
C ALA A 93 5.23 12.83 -14.37
N ASP A 94 5.11 13.23 -15.65
CA ASP A 94 4.50 12.41 -16.70
C ASP A 94 5.33 11.12 -16.97
N LEU A 95 6.67 11.23 -16.99
CA LEU A 95 7.58 10.09 -17.13
C LEU A 95 7.47 9.13 -15.95
N TYR A 96 7.58 9.63 -14.72
CA TYR A 96 7.48 8.83 -13.50
C TYR A 96 6.13 8.14 -13.40
N GLY A 97 5.04 8.85 -13.69
CA GLY A 97 3.71 8.28 -13.68
C GLY A 97 3.52 7.15 -14.71
N LEU A 98 4.02 7.31 -15.94
CA LEU A 98 3.97 6.24 -16.95
C LEU A 98 4.88 5.05 -16.58
N ALA A 99 6.03 5.30 -15.96
CA ALA A 99 6.88 4.24 -15.43
C ALA A 99 6.22 3.50 -14.26
N HIS A 100 5.55 4.23 -13.36
CA HIS A 100 4.79 3.69 -12.24
C HIS A 100 3.69 2.74 -12.72
N ALA A 101 2.93 3.11 -13.76
CA ALA A 101 1.91 2.24 -14.37
C ALA A 101 2.46 0.87 -14.81
N ARG A 102 3.71 0.85 -15.31
CA ARG A 102 4.42 -0.39 -15.68
C ARG A 102 4.98 -1.11 -14.45
N PHE A 103 5.49 -0.38 -13.47
CA PHE A 103 6.07 -0.94 -12.26
C PHE A 103 5.03 -1.68 -11.41
N ILE A 104 3.85 -1.12 -11.20
CA ILE A 104 2.84 -1.67 -10.27
C ILE A 104 2.21 -2.99 -10.72
N ILE A 105 2.52 -3.46 -11.93
CA ILE A 105 2.13 -4.79 -12.42
C ILE A 105 3.28 -5.81 -12.38
N THR A 106 4.48 -5.40 -11.97
CA THR A 106 5.61 -6.29 -11.70
C THR A 106 5.47 -6.94 -10.31
N PRO A 107 6.17 -8.05 -10.01
CA PRO A 107 6.13 -8.65 -8.67
C PRO A 107 6.49 -7.70 -7.53
N ARG A 108 7.51 -6.84 -7.70
CA ARG A 108 7.93 -5.86 -6.68
C ARG A 108 6.88 -4.77 -6.48
N GLY A 109 6.41 -4.16 -7.58
CA GLY A 109 5.37 -3.13 -7.52
C GLY A 109 4.04 -3.65 -6.97
N LEU A 110 3.65 -4.89 -7.29
CA LEU A 110 2.46 -5.53 -6.72
C LEU A 110 2.55 -5.67 -5.19
N GLN A 111 3.71 -6.02 -4.64
CA GLN A 111 3.91 -6.10 -3.19
C GLN A 111 3.83 -4.71 -2.54
N ALA A 112 4.49 -3.70 -3.12
CA ALA A 112 4.44 -2.32 -2.61
C ALA A 112 2.99 -1.80 -2.57
N MET A 113 2.22 -2.03 -3.64
CA MET A 113 0.81 -1.66 -3.69
C MET A 113 -0.05 -2.49 -2.73
N ARG A 114 0.32 -3.75 -2.46
CA ARG A 114 -0.39 -4.62 -1.51
C ARG A 114 -0.31 -4.06 -0.09
N GLU A 115 0.86 -3.59 0.33
CA GLU A 115 1.00 -2.98 1.65
C GLU A 115 0.09 -1.76 1.83
N LYS A 116 0.03 -0.89 0.81
CA LYS A 116 -0.88 0.28 0.80
C LYS A 116 -2.35 -0.14 0.82
N PHE A 117 -2.71 -1.20 0.08
CA PHE A 117 -4.05 -1.76 0.07
C PHE A 117 -4.45 -2.28 1.45
N LEU A 118 -3.61 -3.07 2.11
CA LEU A 118 -3.89 -3.62 3.44
C LEU A 118 -4.06 -2.53 4.50
N ARG A 119 -3.36 -1.39 4.36
CA ARG A 119 -3.51 -0.21 5.21
C ARG A 119 -4.71 0.67 4.84
N GLY A 120 -5.47 0.33 3.78
CA GLY A 120 -6.64 1.09 3.33
C GLY A 120 -6.32 2.46 2.73
N GLN A 121 -5.08 2.70 2.29
CA GLN A 121 -4.60 4.04 1.88
C GLN A 121 -5.27 4.57 0.60
N PHE A 122 -5.68 3.65 -0.28
CA PHE A 122 -6.40 4.00 -1.52
C PHE A 122 -7.84 4.47 -1.26
N GLY A 123 -8.36 4.22 -0.06
CA GLY A 123 -9.73 4.53 0.31
C GLY A 123 -10.68 3.35 0.12
N HIS A 124 -11.97 3.65 0.27
CA HIS A 124 -13.01 2.66 0.46
C HIS A 124 -14.18 2.92 -0.47
N CYS A 125 -14.92 1.86 -0.79
CA CYS A 125 -16.09 1.92 -1.65
C CYS A 125 -17.13 2.87 -1.07
N PRO A 126 -17.65 3.84 -1.87
CA PRO A 126 -18.65 4.79 -1.39
C PRO A 126 -20.04 4.17 -1.26
N ARG A 127 -20.25 2.98 -1.81
CA ARG A 127 -21.53 2.26 -1.75
C ARG A 127 -21.75 1.77 -0.32
N ALA A 128 -22.82 2.22 0.33
CA ALA A 128 -23.13 1.89 1.72
C ALA A 128 -23.15 0.38 2.00
N LEU A 129 -23.75 -0.41 1.11
CA LEU A 129 -23.86 -1.88 1.21
C LEU A 129 -22.61 -2.64 0.73
N CYS A 130 -21.47 -1.96 0.59
CA CYS A 130 -20.15 -2.58 0.43
C CYS A 130 -19.35 -2.59 1.73
N ASP A 131 -19.92 -2.11 2.85
CA ASP A 131 -19.31 -2.17 4.19
C ASP A 131 -17.90 -1.58 4.23
N ARG A 132 -17.70 -0.44 3.53
CA ARG A 132 -16.41 0.21 3.36
C ARG A 132 -15.32 -0.73 2.81
N GLN A 133 -15.63 -1.60 1.86
CA GLN A 133 -14.62 -2.40 1.14
C GLN A 133 -13.46 -1.52 0.63
N THR A 134 -12.21 -1.91 0.92
CA THR A 134 -11.02 -1.23 0.38
C THR A 134 -10.98 -1.32 -1.14
N CYS A 135 -10.66 -0.20 -1.79
CA CYS A 135 -10.57 -0.07 -3.25
C CYS A 135 -9.13 -0.06 -3.75
N LEU A 136 -8.97 -0.15 -5.07
CA LEU A 136 -7.69 -0.03 -5.79
C LEU A 136 -7.75 1.14 -6.77
N PRO A 137 -6.67 1.92 -6.96
CA PRO A 137 -6.62 2.92 -8.02
C PRO A 137 -6.70 2.26 -9.40
N VAL A 138 -7.33 2.92 -10.36
CA VAL A 138 -7.46 2.42 -11.74
C VAL A 138 -7.46 3.58 -12.73
N GLY A 139 -6.74 3.41 -13.83
CA GLY A 139 -6.82 4.25 -15.02
C GLY A 139 -7.84 3.72 -16.01
N LEU A 140 -8.63 4.59 -16.64
CA LEU A 140 -9.55 4.15 -17.70
C LEU A 140 -8.95 4.23 -19.10
N ALA A 141 -7.72 4.74 -19.21
CA ALA A 141 -6.98 4.90 -20.45
C ALA A 141 -5.47 4.78 -20.17
N GLU A 142 -4.71 4.47 -21.21
CA GLU A 142 -3.23 4.38 -21.17
C GLU A 142 -2.55 5.68 -21.66
N ASP A 143 -3.33 6.55 -22.29
CA ASP A 143 -2.87 7.83 -22.81
C ASP A 143 -3.03 8.96 -21.80
N LEU A 144 -1.95 9.71 -21.62
CA LEU A 144 -1.90 10.90 -20.78
C LEU A 144 -3.04 11.86 -21.11
N ARG A 145 -3.52 12.56 -20.08
CA ARG A 145 -4.55 13.59 -20.10
C ARG A 145 -5.92 13.11 -20.60
N THR A 146 -6.13 11.81 -20.77
CA THR A 146 -7.42 11.26 -21.22
C THR A 146 -8.46 11.25 -20.10
N ALA A 147 -8.09 10.72 -18.94
CA ALA A 147 -8.98 10.62 -17.79
C ALA A 147 -8.16 10.58 -16.49
N ARG A 148 -8.69 11.22 -15.45
CA ARG A 148 -8.12 11.15 -14.09
C ARG A 148 -8.33 9.78 -13.45
N VAL A 149 -7.47 9.45 -12.48
CA VAL A 149 -7.53 8.20 -11.71
C VAL A 149 -8.89 8.00 -11.06
N LYS A 150 -9.31 6.73 -11.00
CA LYS A 150 -10.55 6.27 -10.37
C LYS A 150 -10.24 5.22 -9.31
N LEU A 151 -11.25 4.81 -8.55
CA LEU A 151 -11.17 3.72 -7.59
C LEU A 151 -12.05 2.55 -8.01
N TYR A 152 -11.44 1.40 -8.23
CA TYR A 152 -12.12 0.13 -8.45
C TYR A 152 -12.42 -0.56 -7.11
N CYS A 153 -13.69 -0.94 -6.90
CA CYS A 153 -14.10 -1.73 -5.75
C CYS A 153 -14.16 -3.23 -6.10
N PRO A 154 -13.38 -4.10 -5.43
CA PRO A 154 -13.38 -5.53 -5.73
C PRO A 154 -14.67 -6.25 -5.29
N LYS A 155 -15.45 -5.69 -4.34
CA LYS A 155 -16.70 -6.32 -3.83
C LYS A 155 -17.87 -6.10 -4.79
N CYS A 156 -18.13 -4.87 -5.22
CA CYS A 156 -19.21 -4.59 -6.16
C CYS A 156 -18.79 -4.51 -7.63
N GLN A 157 -17.48 -4.63 -7.91
CA GLN A 157 -16.92 -4.63 -9.26
C GLN A 157 -17.35 -3.39 -10.05
N GLU A 158 -17.25 -2.23 -9.41
CA GLU A 158 -17.63 -0.92 -9.95
C GLU A 158 -16.50 0.09 -9.74
N VAL A 159 -16.50 1.13 -10.58
CA VAL A 159 -15.50 2.20 -10.58
C VAL A 159 -16.10 3.51 -10.04
N TYR A 160 -15.37 4.18 -9.17
CA TYR A 160 -15.81 5.37 -8.46
C TYR A 160 -14.82 6.53 -8.57
N LEU A 161 -15.33 7.75 -8.36
CA LEU A 161 -14.48 8.92 -8.22
C LEU A 161 -13.79 8.91 -6.83
N PRO A 162 -12.47 9.12 -6.76
CA PRO A 162 -11.79 9.39 -5.51
C PRO A 162 -12.33 10.69 -4.87
N LYS A 163 -12.23 10.82 -3.55
CA LYS A 163 -12.55 12.06 -2.83
C LYS A 163 -11.27 12.86 -2.59
N GLY A 164 -11.38 14.19 -2.59
CA GLY A 164 -10.25 15.09 -2.33
C GLY A 164 -9.25 15.19 -3.49
N SER A 165 -8.08 15.75 -3.20
CA SER A 165 -6.97 16.02 -4.13
C SER A 165 -6.41 14.77 -4.81
N LYS A 166 -6.54 13.60 -4.18
CA LYS A 166 -6.19 12.27 -4.75
C LYS A 166 -6.80 11.99 -6.12
N GLY A 167 -7.92 12.62 -6.43
CA GLY A 167 -8.64 12.45 -7.69
C GLY A 167 -8.12 13.29 -8.86
N ASP A 168 -7.15 14.18 -8.64
CA ASP A 168 -6.62 15.09 -9.67
C ASP A 168 -5.49 14.49 -10.50
N VAL A 169 -4.91 13.38 -10.03
CA VAL A 169 -3.85 12.63 -10.71
C VAL A 169 -4.35 11.95 -11.99
N ASP A 170 -3.48 11.86 -13.00
CA ASP A 170 -3.78 11.17 -14.26
C ASP A 170 -4.00 9.67 -14.05
N GLY A 171 -5.05 9.11 -14.67
CA GLY A 171 -5.34 7.69 -14.58
C GLY A 171 -4.34 6.83 -15.34
N ALA A 172 -3.69 7.36 -16.38
CA ALA A 172 -2.68 6.64 -17.15
C ALA A 172 -1.50 6.17 -16.29
N PHE A 173 -1.27 6.79 -15.14
CA PHE A 173 -0.22 6.43 -14.18
C PHE A 173 -0.49 5.15 -13.38
N PHE A 174 -1.71 4.61 -13.48
CA PHE A 174 -2.11 3.35 -12.87
C PHE A 174 -2.52 2.31 -13.92
N GLY A 175 -3.03 2.77 -15.06
CA GLY A 175 -3.49 1.93 -16.16
C GLY A 175 -4.77 1.13 -15.85
N PRO A 176 -5.37 0.51 -16.87
CA PRO A 176 -6.63 -0.22 -16.74
C PRO A 176 -6.48 -1.59 -16.11
N SER A 177 -5.32 -2.23 -16.26
CA SER A 177 -5.13 -3.64 -15.90
C SER A 177 -4.74 -3.85 -14.44
N PHE A 178 -4.20 -2.84 -13.77
CA PHE A 178 -3.58 -2.99 -12.45
C PHE A 178 -4.49 -3.67 -11.40
N PRO A 179 -5.75 -3.23 -11.17
CA PRO A 179 -6.60 -3.87 -10.16
C PRO A 179 -6.85 -5.35 -10.43
N HIS A 180 -6.98 -5.72 -11.70
CA HIS A 180 -7.28 -7.09 -12.11
C HIS A 180 -6.06 -8.00 -11.93
N LEU A 181 -4.88 -7.55 -12.35
CA LEU A 181 -3.62 -8.27 -12.14
C LEU A 181 -3.28 -8.39 -10.66
N PHE A 182 -3.54 -7.33 -9.88
CA PHE A 182 -3.37 -7.34 -8.44
C PHE A 182 -4.22 -8.42 -7.75
N LEU A 183 -5.52 -8.48 -8.07
CA LEU A 183 -6.43 -9.47 -7.49
C LEU A 183 -6.17 -10.89 -7.98
N GLN A 184 -5.63 -11.05 -9.18
CA GLN A 184 -5.16 -12.35 -9.68
C GLN A 184 -3.92 -12.83 -8.92
N ALA A 185 -2.96 -11.93 -8.66
CA ALA A 185 -1.75 -12.25 -7.90
C ALA A 185 -2.05 -12.53 -6.42
N PHE A 186 -3.01 -11.81 -5.84
CA PHE A 186 -3.41 -11.92 -4.44
C PHE A 186 -4.86 -12.38 -4.31
N SER A 187 -5.16 -13.60 -4.78
CA SER A 187 -6.51 -14.17 -4.77
C SER A 187 -7.16 -14.23 -3.39
N SER A 188 -6.37 -14.31 -2.31
CA SER A 188 -6.85 -14.26 -0.92
C SER A 188 -7.44 -12.91 -0.50
N LEU A 189 -7.16 -11.83 -1.25
CA LEU A 189 -7.71 -10.49 -1.02
C LEU A 189 -9.02 -10.24 -1.79
N VAL A 190 -9.45 -11.18 -2.63
CA VAL A 190 -10.72 -11.08 -3.36
C VAL A 190 -11.87 -11.28 -2.37
N PRO A 191 -12.82 -10.34 -2.26
CA PRO A 191 -13.99 -10.50 -1.40
C PRO A 191 -14.80 -11.74 -1.81
N LEU A 192 -15.02 -12.65 -0.86
CA LEU A 192 -15.81 -13.86 -1.09
C LEU A 192 -17.32 -13.60 -1.02
N ASP A 193 -17.73 -12.60 -0.23
CA ASP A 193 -19.13 -12.24 -0.07
C ASP A 193 -19.62 -11.44 -1.28
N ILE A 194 -20.77 -11.84 -1.81
CA ILE A 194 -21.47 -11.05 -2.81
C ILE A 194 -22.02 -9.74 -2.22
N PRO A 195 -22.00 -8.65 -2.98
CA PRO A 195 -22.59 -7.39 -2.55
C PRO A 195 -24.10 -7.52 -2.39
N THR A 196 -24.64 -7.08 -1.25
CA THR A 196 -26.08 -7.09 -0.97
C THR A 196 -26.78 -6.03 -1.82
N PRO A 197 -27.76 -6.36 -2.69
CA PRO A 197 -28.47 -5.37 -3.50
C PRO A 197 -29.29 -4.41 -2.64
N PHE A 198 -29.45 -3.16 -3.11
CA PHE A 198 -30.31 -2.19 -2.43
C PHE A 198 -31.78 -2.45 -2.81
N VAL A 199 -32.64 -2.58 -1.80
CA VAL A 199 -34.08 -2.82 -1.98
C VAL A 199 -34.86 -1.55 -1.62
N PRO A 200 -35.34 -0.77 -2.60
CA PRO A 200 -36.07 0.46 -2.34
C PRO A 200 -37.43 0.19 -1.70
N ARG A 201 -37.75 0.91 -0.61
CA ARG A 201 -39.02 0.77 0.12
C ARG A 201 -39.66 2.13 0.42
N VAL A 202 -40.99 2.18 0.33
CA VAL A 202 -41.83 3.32 0.73
C VAL A 202 -42.89 2.81 1.71
N PHE A 203 -42.95 3.36 2.93
CA PHE A 203 -43.78 2.86 4.03
C PHE A 203 -43.60 1.34 4.29
N GLY A 204 -42.38 0.82 4.11
CA GLY A 204 -42.07 -0.61 4.26
C GLY A 204 -42.36 -1.47 3.03
N PHE A 205 -43.16 -1.00 2.07
CA PHE A 205 -43.49 -1.71 0.83
C PHE A 205 -42.38 -1.54 -0.20
N ARG A 206 -41.98 -2.63 -0.87
CA ARG A 206 -40.99 -2.58 -1.96
C ARG A 206 -41.56 -1.86 -3.17
N ILE A 207 -40.74 -1.06 -3.84
CA ILE A 207 -41.13 -0.41 -5.10
C ILE A 207 -41.00 -1.43 -6.24
N ASN A 208 -42.11 -1.74 -6.92
CA ASN A 208 -42.09 -2.67 -8.04
C ASN A 208 -41.31 -2.13 -9.25
N GLY A 209 -40.59 -3.00 -9.95
CA GLY A 209 -39.85 -2.66 -11.18
C GLY A 209 -38.62 -1.77 -11.00
N LYS A 210 -38.18 -1.50 -9.76
CA LYS A 210 -36.95 -0.75 -9.46
C LYS A 210 -35.87 -1.68 -8.94
N LYS A 211 -34.89 -1.98 -9.79
CA LYS A 211 -33.73 -2.81 -9.45
C LYS A 211 -32.49 -1.96 -9.18
N SER A 212 -31.64 -2.41 -8.26
CA SER A 212 -30.31 -1.80 -8.08
C SER A 212 -29.31 -2.33 -9.11
N ILE A 213 -28.21 -1.61 -9.36
CA ILE A 213 -27.13 -2.07 -10.26
C ILE A 213 -26.65 -3.47 -9.85
N VAL A 214 -26.46 -3.69 -8.55
CA VAL A 214 -26.01 -4.98 -8.01
C VAL A 214 -27.03 -6.10 -8.24
N GLU A 215 -28.32 -5.79 -8.12
CA GLU A 215 -29.38 -6.76 -8.42
C GLU A 215 -29.36 -7.16 -9.91
N GLY A 216 -29.19 -6.20 -10.81
CA GLY A 216 -29.03 -6.50 -12.24
C GLY A 216 -27.82 -7.38 -12.52
N LYS A 217 -26.66 -7.07 -11.93
CA LYS A 217 -25.44 -7.88 -12.07
C LYS A 217 -25.59 -9.31 -11.53
N LEU A 218 -26.31 -9.47 -10.40
CA LEU A 218 -26.60 -10.79 -9.83
C LEU A 218 -27.48 -11.63 -10.77
N GLU A 219 -28.51 -11.03 -11.36
CA GLU A 219 -29.38 -11.70 -12.33
C GLU A 219 -28.64 -12.11 -13.62
N LEU A 220 -27.66 -11.31 -14.05
CA LEU A 220 -26.79 -11.61 -15.19
C LEU A 220 -25.67 -12.62 -14.85
N GLY A 221 -25.49 -12.97 -13.58
CA GLY A 221 -24.45 -13.90 -13.13
C GLY A 221 -23.03 -13.34 -13.16
N GLU A 222 -22.86 -12.02 -13.15
CA GLU A 222 -21.56 -11.34 -13.29
C GLU A 222 -20.62 -11.61 -12.10
N TYR A 223 -21.16 -11.89 -10.91
CA TYR A 223 -20.37 -12.25 -9.71
C TYR A 223 -19.92 -13.72 -9.69
N GLY A 224 -20.13 -14.48 -10.78
CA GLY A 224 -19.73 -15.87 -10.91
C GLY A 224 -20.83 -16.88 -10.57
N ARG A 225 -20.78 -18.03 -11.23
CA ARG A 225 -21.89 -19.00 -11.31
C ARG A 225 -22.30 -19.62 -9.96
N SER A 226 -21.39 -19.71 -9.00
CA SER A 226 -21.66 -20.23 -7.64
C SER A 226 -22.55 -19.30 -6.80
N THR A 227 -22.58 -18.00 -7.13
CA THR A 227 -23.29 -16.98 -6.34
C THR A 227 -24.79 -16.93 -6.62
N VAL A 228 -25.19 -17.24 -7.87
CA VAL A 228 -26.59 -17.26 -8.32
C VAL A 228 -27.41 -18.29 -7.52
N SER A 229 -26.80 -19.41 -7.11
CA SER A 229 -27.50 -20.43 -6.31
C SER A 229 -27.81 -19.98 -4.87
N GLN A 230 -27.10 -18.98 -4.35
CA GLN A 230 -27.27 -18.48 -2.98
C GLN A 230 -28.25 -17.30 -2.91
N TYR A 231 -28.36 -16.52 -3.98
CA TYR A 231 -29.31 -15.42 -4.07
C TYR A 231 -30.71 -15.92 -4.46
N LYS A 232 -31.57 -16.12 -3.46
CA LYS A 232 -33.03 -16.20 -3.68
C LYS A 232 -33.59 -14.78 -3.58
N PRO A 233 -34.13 -14.18 -4.66
CA PRO A 233 -34.87 -12.94 -4.52
C PRO A 233 -36.02 -13.21 -3.55
N GLU A 234 -36.09 -12.45 -2.46
CA GLU A 234 -37.17 -12.58 -1.51
C GLU A 234 -38.49 -12.36 -2.28
N GLY A 235 -39.37 -13.36 -2.29
CA GLY A 235 -40.68 -13.22 -2.93
C GLY A 235 -41.52 -12.09 -2.32
N PRO A 236 -42.68 -11.78 -2.91
CA PRO A 236 -43.60 -10.84 -2.30
C PRO A 236 -44.11 -11.41 -0.97
N SER A 237 -43.80 -10.70 0.12
CA SER A 237 -44.30 -10.87 1.51
C SER A 237 -44.04 -12.20 2.23
N SER A 238 -43.08 -12.20 3.17
CA SER A 238 -43.36 -12.25 4.63
C SER A 238 -42.05 -12.26 5.43
N GLU A 239 -42.10 -11.65 6.62
CA GLU A 239 -41.10 -11.65 7.70
C GLU A 239 -40.02 -10.57 7.69
N ILE A 240 -40.15 -9.65 8.66
CA ILE A 240 -39.08 -8.76 9.12
C ILE A 240 -38.02 -9.64 9.78
N ARG A 241 -36.97 -9.99 9.05
CA ARG A 241 -35.79 -10.62 9.65
C ARG A 241 -34.92 -9.55 10.30
N ALA A 242 -34.61 -9.74 11.58
CA ALA A 242 -33.59 -8.98 12.28
C ALA A 242 -32.25 -9.09 11.53
N ALA A 243 -31.45 -8.02 11.55
CA ALA A 243 -30.13 -7.99 10.93
C ALA A 243 -29.27 -9.16 11.47
N PRO A 244 -28.63 -9.96 10.61
CA PRO A 244 -27.85 -11.08 11.09
C PRO A 244 -26.54 -10.60 11.76
N PRO A 245 -26.00 -11.32 12.78
CA PRO A 245 -24.92 -10.84 13.67
C PRO A 245 -23.51 -10.83 13.03
N TRP A 246 -23.39 -10.75 11.71
CA TRP A 246 -22.13 -11.01 11.00
C TRP A 246 -21.06 -9.91 11.18
N SER A 247 -21.43 -8.73 11.68
CA SER A 247 -20.48 -7.64 11.97
C SER A 247 -19.43 -8.01 13.03
N GLU A 248 -19.76 -8.90 13.98
CA GLU A 248 -18.83 -9.34 15.02
C GLU A 248 -17.85 -10.41 14.52
N LYS A 249 -18.27 -11.22 13.53
CA LYS A 249 -17.45 -12.31 12.98
C LYS A 249 -16.41 -11.81 11.97
N ILE A 250 -16.69 -10.73 11.25
CA ILE A 250 -15.74 -10.14 10.28
C ILE A 250 -14.50 -9.61 10.99
N CYS A 251 -14.68 -8.92 12.13
CA CYS A 251 -13.57 -8.43 12.93
C CYS A 251 -12.69 -9.60 13.42
N ALA A 252 -13.31 -10.68 13.88
CA ALA A 252 -12.60 -11.87 14.37
C ALA A 252 -11.80 -12.60 13.29
N VAL A 253 -12.33 -12.74 12.07
CA VAL A 253 -11.60 -13.42 10.98
C VAL A 253 -10.41 -12.58 10.50
N GLN A 254 -10.58 -11.26 10.38
CA GLN A 254 -9.49 -10.35 10.01
C GLN A 254 -8.42 -10.29 11.12
N LEU A 255 -8.81 -10.20 12.39
CA LEU A 255 -7.89 -10.24 13.54
C LEU A 255 -7.13 -11.56 13.64
N ASN A 256 -7.81 -12.70 13.47
CA ASN A 256 -7.18 -14.01 13.53
C ASN A 256 -6.19 -14.21 12.37
N THR A 257 -6.51 -13.72 11.17
CA THR A 257 -5.61 -13.79 10.01
C THR A 257 -4.38 -12.91 10.19
N MET A 258 -4.54 -11.72 10.79
CA MET A 258 -3.43 -10.83 11.13
C MET A 258 -2.54 -11.42 12.24
N GLN A 259 -3.11 -12.05 13.28
CA GLN A 259 -2.35 -12.73 14.32
C GLN A 259 -1.58 -13.93 13.78
N GLN A 260 -2.19 -14.72 12.90
CA GLN A 260 -1.54 -15.90 12.32
C GLN A 260 -0.37 -15.50 11.40
N GLN A 261 -0.50 -14.40 10.65
CA GLN A 261 0.60 -13.85 9.84
C GLN A 261 1.71 -13.22 10.69
N GLN A 262 1.36 -12.55 11.80
CA GLN A 262 2.36 -12.00 12.72
C GLN A 262 3.18 -13.12 13.40
N GLN A 263 2.54 -14.24 13.76
CA GLN A 263 3.24 -15.42 14.27
C GLN A 263 4.14 -16.05 13.21
N GLN A 264 3.72 -16.05 11.94
CA GLN A 264 4.52 -16.60 10.85
C GLN A 264 5.75 -15.74 10.55
N GLN A 265 5.61 -14.40 10.57
CA GLN A 265 6.74 -13.46 10.44
C GLN A 265 7.71 -13.54 11.62
N GLN A 266 7.21 -13.72 12.85
CA GLN A 266 8.06 -13.94 14.03
C GLN A 266 8.82 -15.28 13.95
N ALA A 267 8.18 -16.34 13.47
CA ALA A 267 8.82 -17.63 13.29
C ALA A 267 9.91 -17.60 12.20
N GLU A 268 9.68 -16.86 11.11
CA GLU A 268 10.67 -16.64 10.05
C GLU A 268 11.86 -15.82 10.57
N HIS A 269 11.63 -14.77 11.36
CA HIS A 269 12.68 -13.95 11.97
C HIS A 269 13.57 -14.75 12.95
N ILE A 270 13.00 -15.68 13.70
CA ILE A 270 13.74 -16.58 14.61
C ILE A 270 14.61 -17.58 13.83
N LEU A 271 14.19 -17.98 12.63
CA LEU A 271 14.95 -18.89 11.78
C LEU A 271 16.06 -18.20 10.97
N THR A 272 15.99 -16.87 10.81
CA THR A 272 16.99 -16.07 10.09
C THR A 272 17.98 -15.34 11.00
N SER A 273 17.80 -15.34 12.32
CA SER A 273 18.77 -14.81 13.27
C SER A 273 19.84 -15.85 13.59
N ASP A 274 21.06 -15.64 13.12
CA ASP A 274 22.23 -16.48 13.44
C ASP A 274 22.51 -16.52 14.96
N PRO A 275 22.89 -17.68 15.54
CA PRO A 275 23.24 -17.79 16.94
C PRO A 275 24.71 -17.38 17.16
N GLU A 276 25.04 -16.11 17.00
CA GLU A 276 26.34 -15.54 17.37
C GLU A 276 26.21 -14.33 18.30
N GLU A 277 25.48 -14.49 19.42
CA GLU A 277 25.63 -13.53 20.53
C GLU A 277 25.23 -14.12 21.90
N ALA A 278 25.82 -15.27 22.25
CA ALA A 278 25.75 -15.78 23.62
C ALA A 278 27.06 -16.49 24.01
N ALA A 279 28.19 -15.80 23.87
CA ALA A 279 29.47 -16.25 24.41
C ALA A 279 30.24 -15.07 25.03
N GLY A 280 29.64 -14.46 26.07
CA GLY A 280 30.30 -13.49 26.94
C GLY A 280 30.76 -14.15 28.25
N VAL A 281 32.07 -14.42 28.32
CA VAL A 281 32.92 -14.44 29.53
C VAL A 281 32.60 -15.49 30.61
N GLY A 282 33.18 -16.69 30.44
CA GLY A 282 33.36 -17.67 31.53
C GLY A 282 34.64 -17.40 32.30
N ASP A 283 34.49 -17.02 33.57
CA ASP A 283 35.57 -16.87 34.55
C ASP A 283 36.12 -18.25 34.99
N ARG A 284 37.43 -18.32 35.24
CA ARG A 284 38.14 -19.56 35.61
C ARG A 284 37.83 -20.01 37.05
N PRO A 285 37.85 -21.34 37.34
CA PRO A 285 37.72 -21.83 38.72
C PRO A 285 39.10 -21.96 39.40
N GLY A 286 39.19 -21.47 40.63
CA GLY A 286 40.21 -21.80 41.63
C GLY A 286 39.51 -22.42 42.84
N GLY A 287 39.94 -23.61 43.24
CA GLY A 287 39.17 -24.50 44.11
C GLY A 287 39.44 -24.42 45.61
N ALA A 288 38.69 -25.29 46.29
CA ALA A 288 38.98 -26.03 47.53
C ALA A 288 38.29 -25.57 48.83
N GLY A 289 37.72 -26.57 49.54
CA GLY A 289 37.27 -26.54 50.94
C GLY A 289 35.80 -26.89 51.11
N GLU A 290 35.39 -28.15 50.98
CA GLU A 290 35.19 -29.11 52.09
C GLU A 290 34.01 -28.80 53.05
N GLY A 291 33.08 -29.76 53.17
CA GLY A 291 32.37 -30.01 54.43
C GLY A 291 30.84 -30.10 54.41
N GLY A 292 30.31 -31.32 54.32
CA GLY A 292 29.33 -31.79 55.32
C GLY A 292 27.82 -31.71 55.05
N SER A 293 27.25 -32.89 54.76
CA SER A 293 26.14 -33.52 55.50
C SER A 293 24.65 -33.13 55.26
N ALA A 294 23.96 -34.11 54.65
CA ALA A 294 22.70 -34.76 55.07
C ALA A 294 21.38 -33.97 55.23
N ALA A 295 20.45 -34.32 54.33
CA ALA A 295 19.06 -34.80 54.52
C ALA A 295 17.99 -33.98 55.31
N PRO A 296 16.71 -34.01 54.86
CA PRO A 296 15.53 -33.30 55.42
C PRO A 296 14.82 -34.16 56.53
N PRO A 297 13.63 -33.84 57.15
CA PRO A 297 12.47 -33.01 56.72
C PRO A 297 11.79 -32.21 57.89
N PRO A 298 10.44 -32.11 58.06
CA PRO A 298 9.59 -30.99 57.65
C PRO A 298 8.81 -30.27 58.80
N VAL A 299 8.20 -29.12 58.48
CA VAL A 299 7.01 -28.43 59.07
C VAL A 299 6.92 -28.25 60.60
N ILE A 300 6.87 -26.98 61.05
CA ILE A 300 5.72 -26.27 61.68
C ILE A 300 5.93 -24.77 61.43
#